data_AF-W7SRQ8-F1
#
_entry.id   AF-W7SRQ8-F1
#
_cell.length_a   1.000
_cell.length_b   1.000
_cell.length_c   1.000
_cell.angle_alpha   90.00
_cell.angle_beta   90.00
_cell.angle_gamma   90.00
#
_symmetry.space_group_name_H-M   'P 1'
#
loop_
_entity.id
_entity.type
_entity.pdbx_description
1 polymer ?
#
loop_
_entity_poly.entity_id
_entity_poly.type
_entity_poly.pdbx_seq_one_letter_code
_entity_poly.pdbx_strand_id
1 'polypeptide(L)'
;MRSARELHDGRSDCARIVDLELTRLGPAARIALLGHLQPAIERLDLPPTDLTVHTVTEDLGTAFPSPLGLGSSWNPKLALLVGASVADQIRAAGAGPVREIPLPVPLEDPRLGRNDQRHGEDPLLCAKLAALHALGMRGADEDRTRVAPVLWWGDNADTNPRESFNLRLIHEHQLTVFRACFELGGPVGAVLSAERFGPRRRWPPS
;
A
#
# COMPACT_ATOMS: atom_id res chain seq x y z
N MET A 1 2.41 -13.29 -36.10
CA MET A 1 1.97 -12.45 -34.96
C MET A 1 1.01 -13.29 -34.14
N ARG A 2 1.43 -13.77 -32.96
CA ARG A 2 0.51 -14.43 -32.01
C ARG A 2 -0.27 -13.36 -31.27
N SER A 3 -1.57 -13.58 -31.09
CA SER A 3 -2.46 -12.58 -30.50
C SER A 3 -2.14 -12.40 -29.01
N ALA A 4 -2.35 -11.21 -28.45
CA ALA A 4 -2.12 -10.91 -27.03
C ALA A 4 -2.89 -11.85 -26.06
N ARG A 5 -3.89 -12.59 -26.56
CA ARG A 5 -4.67 -13.59 -25.80
C ARG A 5 -3.93 -14.92 -25.58
N GLU A 6 -2.88 -15.22 -26.35
CA GLU A 6 -2.17 -16.51 -26.26
C GLU A 6 -0.99 -16.51 -25.26
N LEU A 7 -0.82 -15.43 -24.49
CA LEU A 7 0.34 -15.16 -23.63
C LEU A 7 0.03 -15.19 -22.12
N HIS A 8 -1.07 -15.82 -21.68
CA HIS A 8 -1.58 -15.63 -20.32
C HIS A 8 -1.69 -16.92 -19.52
N ASP A 9 -0.55 -17.43 -19.03
CA ASP A 9 -0.46 -18.37 -17.90
C ASP A 9 0.33 -17.70 -16.75
N GLY A 10 -0.39 -17.07 -15.81
CA GLY A 10 0.10 -16.66 -14.48
C GLY A 10 1.03 -15.44 -14.37
N ARG A 11 1.37 -15.06 -13.13
CA ARG A 11 2.25 -13.93 -12.72
C ARG A 11 3.58 -13.87 -13.48
N SER A 12 4.15 -15.03 -13.82
CA SER A 12 5.40 -15.14 -14.57
C SER A 12 5.30 -14.59 -16.00
N ASP A 13 4.11 -14.66 -16.62
CA ASP A 13 3.89 -14.11 -17.95
C ASP A 13 3.71 -12.59 -17.91
N CYS A 14 2.98 -12.05 -16.93
CA CYS A 14 2.80 -10.61 -16.80
C CYS A 14 4.11 -9.86 -16.59
N ALA A 15 4.97 -10.32 -15.67
CA ALA A 15 6.27 -9.68 -15.42
C ALA A 15 7.17 -9.72 -16.68
N ARG A 16 7.22 -10.87 -17.34
CA ARG A 16 7.98 -11.05 -18.59
C ARG A 16 7.46 -10.17 -19.73
N ILE A 17 6.13 -10.05 -19.85
CA ILE A 17 5.50 -9.16 -20.83
C ILE A 17 5.86 -7.72 -20.50
N VAL A 18 5.71 -7.28 -19.25
CA VAL A 18 6.08 -5.93 -18.82
C VAL A 18 7.54 -5.63 -19.15
N ASP A 19 8.48 -6.51 -18.81
CA ASP A 19 9.90 -6.33 -19.11
C ASP A 19 10.15 -6.19 -20.62
N LEU A 20 9.57 -7.10 -21.41
CA LEU A 20 9.67 -7.06 -22.87
C LEU A 20 9.11 -5.75 -23.43
N GLU A 21 7.95 -5.30 -22.95
CA GLU A 21 7.33 -4.08 -23.45
C GLU A 21 8.07 -2.83 -23.00
N LEU A 22 8.63 -2.81 -21.79
CA LEU A 22 9.49 -1.73 -21.30
C LEU A 22 10.74 -1.59 -22.19
N THR A 23 11.39 -2.69 -22.60
CA THR A 23 12.55 -2.61 -23.51
C THR A 23 12.24 -1.94 -24.85
N ARG A 24 10.99 -2.04 -25.32
CA ARG A 24 10.52 -1.45 -26.58
C ARG A 24 10.12 0.02 -26.47
N LEU A 25 9.93 0.54 -25.25
CA LEU A 25 9.63 1.94 -25.01
C LEU A 25 10.91 2.79 -25.04
N GLY A 26 10.82 3.97 -25.65
CA GLY A 26 11.86 5.00 -25.57
C GLY A 26 11.97 5.61 -24.16
N PRO A 27 13.08 6.27 -23.81
CA PRO A 27 13.30 6.83 -22.48
C PRO A 27 12.20 7.80 -22.02
N ALA A 28 11.71 8.67 -22.90
CA ALA A 28 10.64 9.62 -22.57
C ALA A 28 9.34 8.92 -22.15
N ALA A 29 8.96 7.85 -22.86
CA ALA A 29 7.78 7.05 -22.51
C ALA A 29 7.96 6.33 -21.17
N ARG A 30 9.16 5.79 -20.89
CA ARG A 30 9.45 5.17 -19.59
C ARG A 30 9.41 6.19 -18.44
N ILE A 31 9.94 7.40 -18.65
CA ILE A 31 9.90 8.48 -17.66
C ILE A 31 8.44 8.86 -17.36
N ALA A 32 7.58 8.94 -18.37
CA ALA A 32 6.17 9.25 -18.18
C ALA A 32 5.42 8.20 -17.34
N LEU A 33 5.89 6.94 -17.32
CA LEU A 33 5.31 5.87 -16.49
C LEU A 33 5.78 5.90 -15.02
N LEU A 34 6.72 6.77 -14.65
CA LEU A 34 7.17 6.91 -13.25
C LEU A 34 6.20 7.72 -12.38
N GLY A 35 5.28 8.47 -13.00
CA GLY A 35 4.24 9.22 -12.30
C GLY A 35 3.03 8.35 -11.94
N HIS A 36 2.21 8.84 -11.00
CA HIS A 36 0.95 8.17 -10.66
C HIS A 36 -0.10 8.31 -11.77
N LEU A 37 -0.10 9.42 -12.52
CA LEU A 37 -0.88 9.56 -13.75
C LEU A 37 -0.07 9.02 -14.94
N GLN A 38 -0.37 7.79 -15.33
CA GLN A 38 0.30 7.14 -16.44
C GLN A 38 -0.45 7.39 -17.75
N PRO A 39 0.23 7.82 -18.82
CA PRO A 39 -0.40 8.00 -20.12
C PRO A 39 -0.83 6.65 -20.73
N ALA A 40 -1.72 6.72 -21.71
CA ALA A 40 -2.09 5.55 -22.51
C ALA A 40 -0.85 4.96 -23.20
N ILE A 41 -0.82 3.63 -23.31
CA ILE A 41 0.16 2.92 -24.15
C ILE A 41 -0.61 2.33 -25.34
N GLU A 42 -0.86 3.16 -26.35
CA GLU A 42 -1.72 2.84 -27.50
C GLU A 42 -1.33 1.53 -28.21
N ARG A 43 -0.02 1.27 -28.35
CA ARG A 43 0.48 0.04 -29.00
C ARG A 43 0.04 -1.24 -28.28
N LEU A 44 -0.24 -1.17 -26.98
CA LEU A 44 -0.71 -2.28 -26.15
C LEU A 44 -2.22 -2.24 -25.90
N ASP A 45 -2.93 -1.28 -26.49
CA ASP A 45 -4.35 -1.01 -26.20
C ASP A 45 -4.60 -0.80 -24.69
N LEU A 46 -3.62 -0.18 -24.00
CA LEU A 46 -3.73 0.14 -22.58
C LEU A 46 -4.20 1.59 -22.41
N PRO A 47 -5.33 1.83 -21.73
CA PRO A 47 -5.82 3.17 -21.45
C PRO A 47 -4.88 3.93 -20.50
N PRO A 48 -5.01 5.26 -20.39
CA PRO A 48 -4.34 5.98 -19.32
C PRO A 48 -4.78 5.41 -17.97
N THR A 49 -3.84 5.32 -17.04
CA THR A 49 -4.07 4.69 -15.73
C THR A 49 -3.77 5.69 -14.63
N ASP A 50 -4.71 5.84 -13.72
CA ASP A 50 -4.54 6.61 -12.50
C ASP A 50 -4.15 5.67 -11.34
N LEU A 51 -2.90 5.80 -10.90
CA LEU A 51 -2.32 5.08 -9.76
C LEU A 51 -2.26 5.96 -8.50
N THR A 52 -3.05 7.04 -8.44
CA THR A 52 -3.20 7.85 -7.22
C THR A 52 -3.56 6.94 -6.05
N VAL A 53 -2.84 7.12 -4.94
CA VAL A 53 -3.13 6.41 -3.70
C VAL A 53 -4.29 7.13 -3.03
N HIS A 54 -5.36 6.41 -2.76
CA HIS A 54 -6.50 6.93 -2.03
C HIS A 54 -6.65 6.23 -0.68
N THR A 55 -7.25 6.95 0.26
CA THR A 55 -7.68 6.38 1.53
C THR A 55 -8.87 5.45 1.33
N VAL A 56 -9.03 4.44 2.20
CA VAL A 56 -10.21 3.55 2.18
C VAL A 56 -11.52 4.28 2.54
N THR A 57 -11.43 5.54 2.97
CA THR A 57 -12.56 6.36 3.43
C THR A 57 -13.07 7.38 2.40
N GLU A 58 -12.42 7.48 1.23
CA GLU A 58 -12.79 8.47 0.20
C GLU A 58 -14.07 8.12 -0.57
N ASP A 59 -14.38 6.83 -0.70
CA ASP A 59 -15.55 6.36 -1.45
C ASP A 59 -16.77 6.18 -0.53
N LEU A 60 -17.97 6.53 -1.02
CA LEU A 60 -19.22 6.30 -0.29
C LEU A 60 -19.46 4.80 -0.09
N GLY A 61 -19.53 4.36 1.16
CA GLY A 61 -19.63 2.95 1.50
C GLY A 61 -20.05 2.69 2.95
N THR A 62 -19.91 1.43 3.37
CA THR A 62 -20.15 1.01 4.76
C THR A 62 -19.08 1.59 5.66
N ALA A 63 -19.49 2.36 6.67
CA ALA A 63 -18.59 2.87 7.70
C ALA A 63 -18.26 1.75 8.71
N PHE A 64 -17.06 1.19 8.62
CA PHE A 64 -16.51 0.27 9.61
C PHE A 64 -15.94 1.01 10.82
N PRO A 65 -15.72 0.33 11.97
CA PRO A 65 -14.94 0.90 13.07
C PRO A 65 -13.57 1.39 12.58
N SER A 66 -13.03 2.42 13.22
CA SER A 66 -11.65 2.87 12.95
C SER A 66 -10.67 1.71 13.13
N PRO A 67 -9.48 1.76 12.51
CA PRO A 67 -8.44 0.75 12.71
C PRO A 67 -8.13 0.47 14.18
N LEU A 68 -8.16 1.48 15.05
CA LEU A 68 -7.97 1.29 16.50
C LEU A 68 -9.15 0.55 17.15
N GLY A 69 -10.37 0.84 16.71
CA GLY A 69 -11.56 0.09 17.10
C GLY A 69 -11.51 -1.37 16.64
N LEU A 70 -11.05 -1.62 15.41
CA LEU A 70 -10.81 -2.96 14.87
C LEU A 70 -9.69 -3.67 15.66
N GLY A 71 -8.64 -2.95 16.02
CA GLY A 71 -7.56 -3.39 16.90
C GLY A 71 -8.05 -3.91 18.25
N SER A 72 -9.00 -3.17 18.84
CA SER A 72 -9.62 -3.50 20.12
C SER A 72 -10.42 -4.81 20.10
N SER A 73 -10.74 -5.35 18.91
CA SER A 73 -11.42 -6.64 18.78
C SER A 73 -10.49 -7.85 18.95
N TRP A 74 -9.17 -7.67 18.77
CA TRP A 74 -8.18 -8.75 18.73
C TRP A 74 -8.56 -9.90 17.77
N ASN A 75 -9.31 -9.58 16.70
CA ASN A 75 -9.88 -10.56 15.78
C ASN A 75 -9.29 -10.41 14.37
N PRO A 76 -8.25 -11.19 14.01
CA PRO A 76 -7.62 -11.09 12.69
C PRO A 76 -8.53 -11.55 11.54
N LYS A 77 -9.46 -12.48 11.81
CA LYS A 77 -10.46 -12.88 10.82
C LYS A 77 -11.42 -11.72 10.49
N LEU A 78 -11.76 -10.89 11.48
CA LEU A 78 -12.57 -9.71 11.24
C LEU A 78 -11.84 -8.71 10.34
N ALA A 79 -10.54 -8.48 10.57
CA ALA A 79 -9.75 -7.60 9.70
C ALA A 79 -9.71 -8.07 8.23
N LEU A 80 -9.58 -9.38 8.00
CA LEU A 80 -9.68 -9.98 6.66
C LEU A 80 -11.04 -9.70 6.00
N LEU A 81 -12.13 -9.90 6.73
CA LEU A 81 -13.48 -9.71 6.20
C LEU A 81 -13.79 -8.24 5.91
N VAL A 82 -13.32 -7.32 6.77
CA VAL A 82 -13.44 -5.88 6.55
C VAL A 82 -12.67 -5.48 5.30
N GLY A 83 -11.40 -5.89 5.16
CA GLY A 83 -10.60 -5.59 3.97
C GLY A 83 -11.22 -6.11 2.67
N ALA A 84 -11.79 -7.33 2.70
CA ALA A 84 -12.50 -7.89 1.55
C ALA A 84 -13.77 -7.09 1.19
N SER A 85 -14.56 -6.68 2.19
CA SER A 85 -15.76 -5.87 1.96
C SER A 85 -15.42 -4.48 1.42
N VAL A 86 -14.35 -3.86 1.92
CA VAL A 86 -13.83 -2.59 1.42
C VAL A 86 -13.43 -2.70 -0.05
N ALA A 87 -12.67 -3.75 -0.43
CA ALA A 87 -12.29 -3.98 -1.82
C ALA A 87 -13.48 -4.20 -2.75
N ASP A 88 -14.51 -4.93 -2.30
CA ASP A 88 -15.72 -5.13 -3.09
C ASP A 88 -16.46 -3.81 -3.34
N GLN A 89 -16.51 -2.91 -2.35
CA GLN A 89 -17.12 -1.58 -2.47
C GLN A 89 -16.35 -0.66 -3.42
N ILE A 90 -15.01 -0.61 -3.29
CA ILE A 90 -14.14 0.19 -4.16
C ILE A 90 -14.28 -0.25 -5.62
N ARG A 91 -14.29 -1.57 -5.86
CA ARG A 91 -14.50 -2.12 -7.21
C ARG A 91 -15.89 -1.81 -7.76
N ALA A 92 -16.93 -1.89 -6.92
CA ALA A 92 -18.30 -1.56 -7.32
C ALA A 92 -18.46 -0.07 -7.66
N ALA A 93 -17.73 0.81 -6.98
CA ALA A 93 -17.70 2.24 -7.26
C ALA A 93 -16.94 2.60 -8.55
N GLY A 94 -16.13 1.68 -9.09
CA GLY A 94 -15.26 1.97 -10.24
C GLY A 94 -14.13 2.94 -9.92
N ALA A 95 -13.78 3.07 -8.64
CA ALA A 95 -12.74 3.98 -8.19
C ALA A 95 -11.33 3.41 -8.45
N GLY A 96 -10.31 4.25 -8.32
CA GLY A 96 -8.91 3.86 -8.59
C GLY A 96 -8.49 2.59 -7.83
N PRO A 97 -7.64 1.73 -8.41
CA PRO A 97 -7.33 0.45 -7.78
C PRO A 97 -6.37 0.59 -6.59
N VAL A 98 -5.54 1.63 -6.54
CA VAL A 98 -4.50 1.79 -5.51
C VAL A 98 -5.10 2.37 -4.23
N ARG A 99 -4.89 1.67 -3.12
CA ARG A 99 -5.53 1.97 -1.85
C ARG A 99 -4.55 1.79 -0.70
N GLU A 100 -4.45 2.77 0.17
CA GLU A 100 -3.71 2.55 1.41
C GLU A 100 -4.46 1.53 2.28
N ILE A 101 -3.72 0.76 3.07
CA ILE A 101 -4.33 0.01 4.18
C ILE A 101 -4.25 0.87 5.45
N PRO A 102 -5.00 0.53 6.52
CA PRO A 102 -4.76 1.11 7.84
C PRO A 102 -3.28 1.07 8.23
N LEU A 103 -2.80 2.15 8.87
CA LEU A 103 -1.37 2.32 9.16
C LEU A 103 -0.81 1.09 9.88
N PRO A 104 0.16 0.37 9.28
CA PRO A 104 0.69 -0.86 9.84
C PRO A 104 1.65 -0.58 11.01
N VAL A 105 2.17 0.65 11.12
CA VAL A 105 3.07 1.04 12.22
C VAL A 105 2.36 1.01 13.57
N PRO A 106 2.99 0.44 14.62
CA PRO A 106 2.40 0.48 15.95
C PRO A 106 2.36 1.91 16.50
N LEU A 107 1.40 2.16 17.38
CA LEU A 107 1.27 3.40 18.13
C LEU A 107 2.45 3.54 19.09
N GLU A 108 3.23 4.61 18.92
CA GLU A 108 4.43 4.87 19.75
C GLU A 108 4.18 5.96 20.81
N ASP A 109 3.33 6.93 20.51
CA ASP A 109 3.08 8.08 21.38
C ASP A 109 1.60 8.46 21.31
N PRO A 110 0.86 8.42 22.44
CA PRO A 110 -0.57 8.66 22.47
C PRO A 110 -0.95 10.10 22.07
N ARG A 111 0.01 11.03 22.04
CA ARG A 111 -0.21 12.43 21.65
C ARG A 111 -0.28 12.65 20.13
N LEU A 112 0.09 11.65 19.33
CA LEU A 112 0.07 11.75 17.87
C LEU A 112 -1.37 11.75 17.33
N GLY A 113 -1.63 12.58 16.32
CA GLY A 113 -2.97 12.83 15.78
C GLY A 113 -3.58 11.66 15.01
N ARG A 114 -2.75 10.79 14.43
CA ARG A 114 -3.17 9.67 13.56
C ARG A 114 -3.22 8.31 14.26
N ASN A 115 -3.37 8.31 15.58
CA ASN A 115 -3.40 7.07 16.38
C ASN A 115 -4.64 6.22 16.11
N ASP A 116 -5.75 6.84 15.72
CA ASP A 116 -6.99 6.19 15.33
C ASP A 116 -6.86 5.35 14.04
N GLN A 117 -5.87 5.67 13.19
CA GLN A 117 -5.57 4.95 11.95
C GLN A 117 -4.69 3.70 12.14
N ARG A 118 -4.26 3.42 13.38
CA ARG A 118 -3.41 2.27 13.74
C ARG A 118 -4.21 1.24 14.51
N HIS A 119 -3.71 0.00 14.54
CA HIS A 119 -4.38 -1.10 15.24
C HIS A 119 -4.07 -1.17 16.75
N GLY A 120 -3.11 -0.38 17.25
CA GLY A 120 -2.68 -0.39 18.65
C GLY A 120 -1.17 -0.18 18.77
N GLU A 121 -0.62 -0.42 19.96
CA GLU A 121 0.81 -0.27 20.27
C GLU A 121 1.62 -1.56 20.12
N ASP A 122 0.97 -2.74 20.10
CA ASP A 122 1.64 -4.03 20.01
C ASP A 122 2.03 -4.36 18.54
N PRO A 123 3.33 -4.59 18.24
CA PRO A 123 3.77 -4.92 16.89
C PRO A 123 3.15 -6.20 16.33
N LEU A 124 2.95 -7.22 17.16
CA LEU A 124 2.42 -8.50 16.71
C LEU A 124 0.94 -8.37 16.30
N LEU A 125 0.15 -7.63 17.08
CA LEU A 125 -1.23 -7.30 16.76
C LEU A 125 -1.31 -6.47 15.49
N CYS A 126 -0.52 -5.41 15.38
CA CYS A 126 -0.48 -4.57 14.19
C CYS A 126 -0.13 -5.37 12.94
N ALA A 127 0.89 -6.23 13.02
CA ALA A 127 1.28 -7.13 11.94
C ALA A 127 0.15 -8.06 11.50
N LYS A 128 -0.51 -8.74 12.45
CA LYS A 128 -1.59 -9.68 12.12
C LYS A 128 -2.78 -8.99 11.48
N LEU A 129 -3.22 -7.87 12.04
CA LEU A 129 -4.42 -7.17 11.57
C LEU A 129 -4.17 -6.46 10.25
N ALA A 130 -3.05 -5.74 10.11
CA ALA A 130 -2.70 -5.05 8.87
C ALA A 130 -2.45 -6.04 7.72
N ALA A 131 -1.73 -7.14 7.97
CA ALA A 131 -1.49 -8.15 6.94
C ALA A 131 -2.79 -8.81 6.45
N LEU A 132 -3.69 -9.17 7.37
CA LEU A 132 -4.95 -9.81 6.99
C LEU A 132 -5.93 -8.82 6.36
N HIS A 133 -5.94 -7.56 6.79
CA HIS A 133 -6.68 -6.51 6.10
C HIS A 133 -6.19 -6.35 4.65
N ALA A 134 -4.87 -6.25 4.46
CA ALA A 134 -4.25 -6.17 3.13
C ALA A 134 -4.57 -7.40 2.27
N LEU A 135 -4.51 -8.60 2.85
CA LEU A 135 -4.88 -9.84 2.15
C LEU A 135 -6.34 -9.83 1.71
N GLY A 136 -7.24 -9.35 2.57
CA GLY A 136 -8.65 -9.21 2.26
C GLY A 136 -8.88 -8.27 1.09
N MET A 137 -8.18 -7.13 1.10
CA MET A 137 -8.24 -6.16 0.02
C MET A 137 -7.67 -6.70 -1.30
N ARG A 138 -6.47 -7.29 -1.25
CA ARG A 138 -5.81 -7.87 -2.43
C ARG A 138 -6.63 -9.01 -3.05
N GLY A 139 -7.26 -9.83 -2.20
CA GLY A 139 -7.90 -11.07 -2.61
C GLY A 139 -6.93 -12.27 -2.63
N ALA A 140 -7.51 -13.47 -2.73
CA ALA A 140 -6.76 -14.74 -2.67
C ALA A 140 -6.11 -15.16 -4.00
N ASP A 141 -6.54 -14.58 -5.12
CA ASP A 141 -5.96 -14.87 -6.42
C ASP A 141 -4.61 -14.15 -6.52
N GLU A 142 -3.53 -14.92 -6.68
CA GLU A 142 -2.20 -14.34 -6.72
C GLU A 142 -1.96 -13.54 -8.01
N ASP A 143 -2.56 -13.96 -9.11
CA ASP A 143 -2.40 -13.39 -10.44
C ASP A 143 -3.34 -12.21 -10.68
N ARG A 144 -4.44 -12.15 -9.94
CA ARG A 144 -5.46 -11.10 -10.08
C ARG A 144 -5.82 -10.46 -8.76
N THR A 145 -5.19 -9.31 -8.55
CA THR A 145 -5.49 -8.42 -7.44
C THR A 145 -6.87 -7.76 -7.60
N ARG A 146 -7.70 -7.75 -6.54
CA ARG A 146 -9.01 -7.07 -6.52
C ARG A 146 -8.86 -5.55 -6.48
N VAL A 147 -8.15 -5.06 -5.47
CA VAL A 147 -7.62 -3.69 -5.36
C VAL A 147 -6.16 -3.81 -4.94
N ALA A 148 -5.35 -2.79 -5.23
CA ALA A 148 -3.92 -2.75 -5.00
C ALA A 148 -3.58 -2.10 -3.64
N PRO A 149 -3.52 -2.86 -2.53
CA PRO A 149 -3.15 -2.31 -1.24
C PRO A 149 -1.69 -1.85 -1.22
N VAL A 150 -1.45 -0.68 -0.64
CA VAL A 150 -0.12 -0.13 -0.38
C VAL A 150 0.05 0.16 1.10
N LEU A 151 1.27 -0.01 1.60
CA LEU A 151 1.62 0.29 2.99
C LEU A 151 2.14 1.72 3.10
N TRP A 152 1.66 2.49 4.07
CA TRP A 152 2.28 3.78 4.36
C TRP A 152 3.34 3.64 5.45
N TRP A 153 4.58 4.09 5.17
CA TRP A 153 5.66 4.15 6.14
C TRP A 153 6.06 5.58 6.43
N GLY A 154 6.02 5.94 7.72
CA GLY A 154 6.33 7.27 8.23
C GLY A 154 5.19 8.24 7.94
N ASP A 155 4.41 8.49 8.98
CA ASP A 155 3.46 9.59 9.03
C ASP A 155 3.04 9.76 10.49
N ASN A 156 4.03 10.06 11.33
CA ASN A 156 3.76 10.60 12.65
C ASN A 156 3.39 12.09 12.51
N ALA A 157 2.56 12.45 11.52
CA ALA A 157 1.88 13.73 11.47
C ALA A 157 0.98 13.83 12.70
N ASP A 158 1.57 14.30 13.80
CA ASP A 158 1.32 15.61 14.34
C ASP A 158 2.27 15.81 15.52
N THR A 159 3.09 16.86 15.47
CA THR A 159 3.80 17.48 16.60
C THR A 159 5.09 16.88 17.19
N ASN A 160 5.69 15.81 16.68
CA ASN A 160 6.93 15.31 17.30
C ASN A 160 8.19 15.45 16.42
N PRO A 161 9.03 16.48 16.64
CA PRO A 161 10.31 16.65 15.93
C PRO A 161 11.39 15.67 16.45
N ARG A 162 11.06 14.42 16.75
CA ARG A 162 12.04 13.44 17.25
C ARG A 162 13.00 13.02 16.14
N GLU A 163 14.00 13.87 15.93
CA GLU A 163 15.23 13.64 15.16
C GLU A 163 16.15 12.63 15.86
N SER A 164 15.60 11.53 16.38
CA SER A 164 16.35 10.49 17.10
C SER A 164 15.71 9.14 16.80
N PHE A 165 16.25 8.46 15.80
CA PHE A 165 15.85 7.10 15.45
C PHE A 165 16.88 6.12 16.03
N ASN A 166 16.37 5.04 16.60
CA ASN A 166 17.17 3.88 16.94
C ASN A 166 16.95 2.83 15.84
N LEU A 167 18.01 2.47 15.11
CA LEU A 167 17.93 1.45 14.06
C LEU A 167 17.40 0.11 14.58
N ARG A 168 17.70 -0.22 15.84
CA ARG A 168 17.14 -1.41 16.49
C ARG A 168 15.62 -1.29 16.66
N LEU A 169 15.12 -0.13 17.09
CA LEU A 169 13.68 0.10 17.21
C LEU A 169 13.01 -0.01 15.85
N ILE A 170 13.54 0.64 14.81
CA ILE A 170 13.01 0.53 13.44
C ILE A 170 12.97 -0.94 13.02
N HIS A 171 14.07 -1.67 13.20
CA HIS A 171 14.18 -3.05 12.76
C HIS A 171 13.22 -3.99 13.51
N GLU A 172 13.19 -3.92 14.84
CA GLU A 172 12.42 -4.85 15.68
C GLU A 172 10.93 -4.48 15.76
N HIS A 173 10.59 -3.19 15.74
CA HIS A 173 9.24 -2.68 16.00
C HIS A 173 8.45 -2.34 14.74
N GLN A 174 9.07 -1.64 13.77
CA GLN A 174 8.38 -1.20 12.57
C GLN A 174 8.57 -2.18 11.41
N LEU A 175 9.82 -2.46 11.02
CA LEU A 175 10.12 -3.27 9.83
C LEU A 175 9.66 -4.72 9.97
N THR A 176 9.63 -5.29 11.19
CA THR A 176 8.99 -6.59 11.44
C THR A 176 7.53 -6.60 11.00
N VAL A 177 6.80 -5.50 11.24
CA VAL A 177 5.40 -5.37 10.86
C VAL A 177 5.24 -5.22 9.35
N PHE A 178 6.07 -4.37 8.71
CA PHE A 178 6.08 -4.26 7.25
C PHE A 178 6.39 -5.60 6.58
N ARG A 179 7.40 -6.31 7.09
CA ARG A 179 7.78 -7.63 6.60
C ARG A 179 6.61 -8.60 6.67
N ALA A 180 5.93 -8.69 7.82
CA ALA A 180 4.75 -9.53 7.97
C ALA A 180 3.63 -9.12 7.00
N CYS A 181 3.41 -7.82 6.79
CA CYS A 181 2.43 -7.34 5.82
C CYS A 181 2.79 -7.73 4.38
N PHE A 182 4.05 -7.60 3.97
CA PHE A 182 4.52 -8.04 2.65
C PHE A 182 4.41 -9.56 2.46
N GLU A 183 4.87 -10.33 3.44
CA GLU A 183 4.91 -11.80 3.37
C GLU A 183 3.52 -12.43 3.44
N LEU A 184 2.60 -11.88 4.23
CA LEU A 184 1.29 -12.48 4.50
C LEU A 184 0.12 -11.75 3.84
N GLY A 185 0.22 -10.43 3.66
CA GLY A 185 -0.81 -9.58 3.09
C GLY A 185 -0.69 -9.35 1.59
N GLY A 186 0.53 -9.43 1.05
CA GLY A 186 0.83 -9.19 -0.37
C GLY A 186 0.46 -7.78 -0.91
N PRO A 187 0.67 -6.67 -0.17
CA PRO A 187 0.57 -5.34 -0.75
C PRO A 187 1.50 -5.17 -1.96
N VAL A 188 1.08 -4.34 -2.92
CA VAL A 188 1.80 -4.15 -4.18
C VAL A 188 2.94 -3.14 -4.08
N GLY A 189 3.01 -2.40 -2.97
CA GLY A 189 4.02 -1.36 -2.78
C GLY A 189 3.93 -0.68 -1.42
N ALA A 190 4.78 0.32 -1.25
CA ALA A 190 4.79 1.18 -0.07
C ALA A 190 4.88 2.65 -0.48
N VAL A 191 4.19 3.50 0.27
CA VAL A 191 4.35 4.95 0.26
C VAL A 191 5.34 5.30 1.35
N LEU A 192 6.40 6.00 0.99
CA LEU A 192 7.44 6.43 1.93
C LEU A 192 7.18 7.88 2.34
N SER A 193 7.36 8.15 3.62
CA SER A 193 7.23 9.49 4.18
C SER A 193 8.20 10.50 3.59
N ALA A 194 7.80 11.77 3.67
CA ALA A 194 8.71 12.90 3.55
C ALA A 194 9.58 13.11 4.81
N GLU A 195 9.33 12.37 5.90
CA GLU A 195 10.12 12.41 7.13
C GLU A 195 11.61 12.11 6.83
N ARG A 196 12.50 12.87 7.48
CA ARG A 196 13.94 12.73 7.32
C ARG A 196 14.52 11.90 8.46
N PHE A 197 15.20 10.81 8.11
CA PHE A 197 16.03 10.04 9.03
C PHE A 197 17.48 10.54 8.96
N GLY A 198 17.99 11.13 10.02
CA GLY A 198 19.41 11.55 10.10
C GLY A 198 19.62 12.97 10.63
N PRO A 199 20.87 13.33 10.98
CA PRO A 199 21.19 14.71 11.31
C PRO A 199 20.90 15.62 10.11
N ARG A 200 20.39 16.83 10.36
CA ARG A 200 20.15 17.84 9.33
C ARG A 200 21.46 18.19 8.60
N ARG A 201 21.81 17.48 7.53
CA ARG A 201 22.77 18.01 6.56
C ARG A 201 22.09 19.18 5.86
N ARG A 202 22.59 20.40 6.09
CA ARG A 202 22.25 21.55 5.25
C ARG A 202 22.71 21.19 3.85
N TRP A 203 21.78 20.89 2.95
CA TRP A 203 22.09 20.96 1.54
C TRP A 203 22.44 22.43 1.23
N PRO A 204 23.49 22.72 0.45
CA PRO A 204 23.72 24.09 0.02
C PRO A 204 22.46 24.60 -0.69
N PRO A 205 22.07 25.88 -0.49
CA PRO A 205 20.96 26.44 -1.23
C PRO A 205 21.23 26.28 -2.73
N SER A 206 20.23 25.76 -3.44
CA SER A 206 20.17 25.69 -4.90
C SER A 206 20.22 27.07 -5.54
#